data_AF-A0A4Y7SF73-F1
#
_entry.id   AF-A0A4Y7SF73-F1
#
_cell.length_a   1.000
_cell.length_b   1.000
_cell.length_c   1.000
_cell.angle_alpha   90.00
_cell.angle_beta   90.00
_cell.angle_gamma   90.00
#
_symmetry.space_group_name_H-M   'P 1'
#
loop_
_entity.id
_entity.type
_entity.pdbx_description
1 polymer ?
#
loop_
_entity_poly.entity_id
_entity_poly.type
_entity_poly.pdbx_seq_one_letter_code
_entity_poly.pdbx_strand_id
1 'polypeptide(L)'
;MPLDLDFEATATCTTCKFIEDKSNYWTAVMYFHHPNGSFIRVPQRPGHFSVYPPERGPDGGIMIYYIQAPNETYVPAFPKGFRMITGNPMLREQKYFSPSPDAWALTFRCWEEDAILEPFGPSNNWNASPGSPVDFFNIPDKVCPGGIRSNIFFPSCWDGKNLDTPDHRSHMAFPIGPVGNAGVYQMESTCPESHPIRFPTLFYEVTWETNLFNDLAVWSEDGSQPFVLSMGDPTGYGHHGDYIFGWEGDSLQRAMDNCLDYAGRPEGCKELTMQSDDDMYNCKLPALVDEDVEGKYIPALPGCNPIQEGPGTATMINDCTAISTTGIARPTPPPS
;
A
#
# COMPACT_ATOMS: atom_id res chain seq x y z
N MET A 1 -9.37 -17.08 -5.18
CA MET A 1 -9.39 -17.04 -6.66
C MET A 1 -8.64 -18.24 -7.22
N PRO A 2 -9.08 -18.86 -8.33
CA PRO A 2 -8.38 -19.98 -8.96
C PRO A 2 -6.94 -19.61 -9.34
N LEU A 3 -5.95 -20.48 -9.09
CA LEU A 3 -4.53 -20.23 -9.42
C LEU A 3 -4.23 -20.27 -10.93
N ASP A 4 -5.14 -20.86 -11.71
CA ASP A 4 -5.12 -20.97 -13.16
C ASP A 4 -5.73 -19.76 -13.88
N LEU A 5 -6.33 -18.81 -13.14
CA LEU A 5 -6.81 -17.58 -13.73
C LEU A 5 -5.63 -16.70 -14.12
N ASP A 6 -5.54 -16.45 -15.41
CA ASP A 6 -4.53 -15.60 -16.04
C ASP A 6 -4.94 -14.13 -15.94
N PHE A 7 -4.50 -13.44 -14.89
CA PHE A 7 -4.85 -12.03 -14.66
C PHE A 7 -4.33 -11.13 -15.78
N GLU A 8 -3.12 -11.40 -16.30
CA GLU A 8 -2.57 -10.61 -17.40
C GLU A 8 -3.43 -10.72 -18.67
N ALA A 9 -3.96 -11.92 -18.96
CA ALA A 9 -4.79 -12.14 -20.15
C ALA A 9 -6.25 -11.65 -20.00
N THR A 10 -6.70 -11.33 -18.79
CA THR A 10 -8.09 -10.91 -18.53
C THR A 10 -8.25 -9.41 -18.35
N ALA A 11 -7.17 -8.70 -17.98
CA ALA A 11 -7.20 -7.26 -17.82
C ALA A 11 -7.28 -6.54 -19.19
N THR A 12 -8.24 -5.61 -19.33
CA THR A 12 -8.41 -4.82 -20.56
C THR A 12 -7.69 -3.48 -20.53
N CYS A 13 -7.26 -3.04 -19.34
CA CYS A 13 -6.53 -1.79 -19.11
C CYS A 13 -5.69 -1.91 -17.82
N THR A 14 -4.90 -0.89 -17.48
CA THR A 14 -4.20 -0.80 -16.18
C THR A 14 -4.15 0.64 -15.68
N THR A 15 -4.10 0.81 -14.36
CA THR A 15 -3.85 2.10 -13.68
C THR A 15 -2.36 2.35 -13.44
N CYS A 16 -1.46 1.51 -13.94
CA CYS A 16 -0.02 1.71 -13.90
C CYS A 16 0.49 2.48 -15.13
N LYS A 17 1.62 3.19 -15.00
CA LYS A 17 2.20 3.93 -16.14
C LYS A 17 2.67 3.02 -17.27
N PHE A 18 3.17 1.83 -16.94
CA PHE A 18 3.55 0.79 -17.90
C PHE A 18 2.35 -0.09 -18.23
N ILE A 19 2.06 -0.29 -19.51
CA ILE A 19 0.88 -1.04 -19.94
C ILE A 19 0.99 -2.52 -19.62
N GLU A 20 2.21 -3.04 -19.54
CA GLU A 20 2.48 -4.46 -19.31
C GLU A 20 2.19 -4.90 -17.87
N ASP A 21 2.03 -3.98 -16.92
CA ASP A 21 1.68 -4.31 -15.55
C ASP A 21 0.16 -4.40 -15.36
N LYS A 22 -0.36 -5.63 -15.26
CA LYS A 22 -1.77 -5.93 -14.93
C LYS A 22 -1.93 -6.54 -13.54
N SER A 23 -0.94 -6.36 -12.68
CA SER A 23 -0.95 -6.90 -11.32
C SER A 23 -2.06 -6.25 -10.48
N ASN A 24 -2.53 -6.96 -9.44
CA ASN A 24 -3.43 -6.38 -8.45
C ASN A 24 -2.65 -6.02 -7.19
N TYR A 25 -2.87 -4.80 -6.72
CA TYR A 25 -2.27 -4.23 -5.52
C TYR A 25 -3.39 -3.77 -4.62
N TRP A 26 -3.41 -4.23 -3.37
CA TRP A 26 -4.47 -3.87 -2.44
C TRP A 26 -3.90 -3.59 -1.04
N THR A 27 -4.51 -2.63 -0.36
CA THR A 27 -4.30 -2.33 1.06
C THR A 27 -5.61 -1.83 1.66
N ALA A 28 -5.69 -1.87 2.98
CA ALA A 28 -6.76 -1.24 3.73
C ALA A 28 -6.87 0.26 3.45
N VAL A 29 -8.12 0.75 3.46
CA VAL A 29 -8.47 2.15 3.22
C VAL A 29 -8.53 2.92 4.54
N MET A 30 -8.06 4.16 4.57
CA MET A 30 -8.17 5.02 5.74
C MET A 30 -9.50 5.79 5.76
N TYR A 31 -10.11 5.87 6.94
CA TYR A 31 -11.32 6.65 7.22
C TYR A 31 -11.05 7.63 8.35
N PHE A 32 -11.65 8.81 8.29
CA PHE A 32 -11.78 9.72 9.41
C PHE A 32 -13.04 9.35 10.20
N HIS A 33 -12.89 9.08 11.49
CA HIS A 33 -13.98 8.81 12.43
C HIS A 33 -14.35 10.10 13.16
N HIS A 34 -15.50 10.66 12.79
CA HIS A 34 -16.00 11.91 13.38
C HIS A 34 -16.52 11.65 14.81
N PRO A 35 -16.41 12.62 15.75
CA PRO A 35 -16.93 12.49 17.13
C PRO A 35 -18.42 12.17 17.26
N ASN A 36 -19.19 12.24 16.17
CA ASN A 36 -20.61 11.88 16.14
C ASN A 36 -20.83 10.38 15.81
N GLY A 37 -19.76 9.60 15.65
CA GLY A 37 -19.77 8.18 15.31
C GLY A 37 -19.81 7.85 13.82
N SER A 38 -19.84 8.85 12.93
CA SER A 38 -19.82 8.63 11.48
C SER A 38 -18.40 8.60 10.91
N PHE A 39 -18.24 8.01 9.73
CA PHE A 39 -16.96 7.82 9.05
C PHE A 39 -16.99 8.52 7.70
N ILE A 40 -15.86 9.06 7.25
CA ILE A 40 -15.70 9.47 5.84
C ILE A 40 -14.39 8.92 5.32
N ARG A 41 -14.39 8.38 4.09
CA ARG A 41 -13.17 7.88 3.46
C ARG A 41 -12.18 9.04 3.30
N VAL A 42 -10.94 8.83 3.73
CA VAL A 42 -9.85 9.77 3.47
C VAL A 42 -9.42 9.59 2.01
N PRO A 43 -9.45 10.67 1.18
CA PRO A 43 -8.96 10.59 -0.19
C PRO A 43 -7.50 10.18 -0.24
N GLN A 44 -7.13 9.49 -1.31
CA GLN A 44 -5.73 9.31 -1.66
C GLN A 44 -5.31 10.45 -2.59
N ARG A 45 -4.07 10.88 -2.47
CA ARG A 45 -3.45 11.81 -3.41
C ARG A 45 -2.18 11.17 -3.97
N PRO A 46 -1.62 11.70 -5.08
CA PRO A 46 -0.40 11.14 -5.66
C PRO A 46 0.73 10.99 -4.65
N GLY A 47 1.54 9.95 -4.85
CA GLY A 47 2.75 9.76 -4.07
C GLY A 47 3.78 10.86 -4.30
N HIS A 48 4.76 10.91 -3.42
CA HIS A 48 5.85 11.88 -3.43
C HIS A 48 6.55 11.89 -4.80
N PHE A 49 6.82 13.07 -5.36
CA PHE A 49 7.38 13.30 -6.71
C PHE A 49 6.50 12.94 -7.93
N SER A 50 5.30 12.40 -7.77
CA SER A 50 4.42 12.07 -8.93
C SER A 50 3.93 13.30 -9.71
N VAL A 51 4.00 14.47 -9.09
CA VAL A 51 3.37 15.72 -9.54
C VAL A 51 4.43 16.82 -9.67
N TYR A 52 5.69 16.46 -9.90
CA TYR A 52 6.79 17.42 -9.94
C TYR A 52 7.47 17.50 -11.32
N PRO A 53 7.47 18.67 -12.00
CA PRO A 53 6.84 19.95 -11.60
C PRO A 53 5.30 19.86 -11.55
N PRO A 54 4.59 20.78 -10.85
CA PRO A 54 3.14 20.72 -10.58
C PRO A 54 2.31 20.85 -11.86
N GLU A 55 2.23 19.76 -12.60
CA GLU A 55 1.24 19.48 -13.64
C GLU A 55 0.20 18.52 -13.07
N ARG A 56 -0.86 18.23 -13.82
CA ARG A 56 -1.91 17.30 -13.36
C ARG A 56 -1.28 15.91 -13.14
N GLY A 57 -1.12 15.51 -11.88
CA GLY A 57 -0.72 14.16 -11.48
C GLY A 57 -1.92 13.21 -11.38
N PRO A 58 -1.70 11.94 -11.00
CA PRO A 58 -2.77 10.97 -10.87
C PRO A 58 -3.90 11.39 -9.92
N ASP A 59 -5.10 10.82 -10.10
CA ASP A 59 -6.24 10.99 -9.18
C ASP A 59 -6.01 10.24 -7.83
N GLY A 60 -4.78 10.23 -7.32
CA GLY A 60 -4.34 9.40 -6.19
C GLY A 60 -4.01 7.96 -6.58
N GLY A 61 -4.13 7.04 -5.62
CA GLY A 61 -3.82 5.62 -5.79
C GLY A 61 -2.67 5.14 -4.91
N ILE A 62 -2.09 4.01 -5.32
CA ILE A 62 -0.94 3.39 -4.69
C ILE A 62 0.26 3.57 -5.63
N MET A 63 1.36 4.13 -5.14
CA MET A 63 2.62 4.09 -5.87
C MET A 63 3.33 2.76 -5.56
N ILE A 64 3.65 2.02 -6.62
CA ILE A 64 4.26 0.70 -6.54
C ILE A 64 5.72 0.79 -6.97
N TYR A 65 6.61 0.28 -6.13
CA TYR A 65 8.01 0.13 -6.45
C TYR A 65 8.39 -1.35 -6.52
N TYR A 66 9.06 -1.72 -7.61
CA TYR A 66 9.80 -2.98 -7.73
C TYR A 66 11.28 -2.67 -7.51
N ILE A 67 11.75 -2.86 -6.27
CA ILE A 67 13.08 -2.43 -5.85
C ILE A 67 14.05 -3.60 -5.99
N GLN A 68 15.10 -3.40 -6.77
CA GLN A 68 16.19 -4.37 -6.85
C GLN A 68 16.98 -4.41 -5.54
N ALA A 69 17.31 -5.61 -5.07
CA ALA A 69 18.10 -5.75 -3.87
C ALA A 69 19.53 -5.23 -4.10
N PRO A 70 20.10 -4.47 -3.15
CA PRO A 70 21.50 -4.06 -3.23
C PRO A 70 22.41 -5.28 -3.38
N ASN A 71 23.46 -5.15 -4.20
CA ASN A 71 24.50 -6.17 -4.41
C ASN A 71 24.06 -7.47 -5.12
N GLU A 72 22.80 -7.57 -5.56
CA GLU A 72 22.37 -8.67 -6.42
C GLU A 72 22.74 -8.41 -7.88
N THR A 73 23.31 -9.43 -8.52
CA THR A 73 23.67 -9.37 -9.97
C THR A 73 22.53 -9.82 -10.87
N TYR A 74 21.54 -10.51 -10.29
CA TYR A 74 20.36 -11.00 -10.98
C TYR A 74 19.19 -11.03 -10.00
N VAL A 75 18.06 -10.46 -10.40
CA VAL A 75 16.84 -10.41 -9.62
C VAL A 75 15.71 -10.98 -10.49
N PRO A 76 15.27 -12.23 -10.26
CA PRO A 76 14.20 -12.82 -11.05
C PRO A 76 12.87 -12.10 -10.83
N ALA A 77 12.10 -11.95 -11.91
CA ALA A 77 10.70 -11.58 -11.84
C ALA A 77 9.88 -12.64 -11.09
N PHE A 78 8.75 -12.22 -10.52
CA PHE A 78 7.80 -13.15 -9.93
C PHE A 78 7.24 -14.10 -11.01
N PRO A 79 7.06 -15.39 -10.70
CA PRO A 79 6.47 -16.34 -11.65
C PRO A 79 4.97 -16.08 -11.84
N LYS A 80 4.45 -16.49 -12.99
CA LYS A 80 3.01 -16.45 -13.27
C LYS A 80 2.20 -17.17 -12.19
N GLY A 81 1.10 -16.55 -11.75
CA GLY A 81 0.24 -17.06 -10.69
C GLY A 81 0.73 -16.79 -9.26
N PHE A 82 1.86 -16.09 -9.10
CA PHE A 82 2.41 -15.72 -7.80
C PHE A 82 1.51 -14.75 -7.03
N ARG A 83 1.37 -14.98 -5.72
CA ARG A 83 0.57 -14.14 -4.80
C ARG A 83 1.20 -14.09 -3.43
N MET A 84 1.13 -12.95 -2.76
CA MET A 84 1.56 -12.87 -1.37
C MET A 84 0.84 -11.77 -0.60
N ILE A 85 0.84 -11.90 0.73
CA ILE A 85 0.37 -10.90 1.67
C ILE A 85 1.52 -10.51 2.61
N THR A 86 1.59 -9.24 2.99
CA THR A 86 2.45 -8.74 4.08
C THR A 86 1.59 -8.18 5.22
N GLY A 87 2.08 -8.19 6.46
CA GLY A 87 1.35 -7.69 7.63
C GLY A 87 0.27 -8.60 8.17
N ASN A 88 -0.53 -8.13 9.13
CA ASN A 88 -1.57 -8.95 9.77
C ASN A 88 -2.78 -8.09 10.18
N PRO A 89 -3.94 -8.24 9.50
CA PRO A 89 -5.12 -7.40 9.74
C PRO A 89 -5.71 -7.49 11.16
N MET A 90 -5.33 -8.52 11.92
CA MET A 90 -5.86 -8.78 13.25
C MET A 90 -5.05 -8.11 14.38
N LEU A 91 -3.90 -7.49 14.08
CA LEU A 91 -3.08 -6.82 15.09
C LEU A 91 -3.67 -5.47 15.49
N ARG A 92 -3.58 -5.15 16.78
CA ARG A 92 -3.92 -3.84 17.37
C ARG A 92 -2.87 -3.34 18.36
N GLU A 93 -1.71 -3.97 18.36
CA GLU A 93 -0.58 -3.63 19.22
C GLU A 93 0.74 -3.88 18.48
N GLN A 94 1.78 -3.18 18.91
CA GLN A 94 3.13 -3.45 18.44
C GLN A 94 3.59 -4.81 18.95
N LYS A 95 3.79 -5.77 18.05
CA LYS A 95 4.37 -7.08 18.39
C LYS A 95 5.87 -7.17 18.21
N TYR A 96 6.43 -6.31 17.37
CA TYR A 96 7.82 -6.39 16.96
C TYR A 96 8.61 -5.19 17.49
N PHE A 97 9.60 -5.48 18.34
CA PHE A 97 10.43 -4.48 19.02
C PHE A 97 11.88 -4.43 18.51
N SER A 98 12.27 -5.43 17.71
CA SER A 98 13.61 -5.50 17.11
C SER A 98 13.64 -4.76 15.78
N PRO A 99 14.74 -4.09 15.39
CA PRO A 99 14.91 -3.51 14.06
C PRO A 99 15.15 -4.58 12.99
N SER A 100 14.21 -5.51 12.84
CA SER A 100 14.18 -6.48 11.75
C SER A 100 13.35 -5.95 10.58
N PRO A 101 13.60 -6.42 9.34
CA PRO A 101 12.81 -6.03 8.18
C PRO A 101 11.31 -6.27 8.37
N ASP A 102 10.91 -7.40 8.97
CA ASP A 102 9.50 -7.71 9.26
C ASP A 102 8.88 -6.68 10.23
N ALA A 103 9.60 -6.32 11.29
CA ALA A 103 9.14 -5.35 12.27
C ALA A 103 8.93 -3.95 11.67
N TRP A 104 9.75 -3.59 10.68
CA TRP A 104 9.82 -2.25 10.11
C TRP A 104 9.20 -2.18 8.70
N ALA A 105 8.61 -3.26 8.23
CA ALA A 105 7.99 -3.36 6.92
C ALA A 105 6.75 -2.48 6.79
N LEU A 106 6.06 -2.22 7.91
CA LEU A 106 4.74 -1.58 7.93
C LEU A 106 4.80 -0.38 8.85
N THR A 107 4.80 0.80 8.25
CA THR A 107 4.95 2.05 9.00
C THR A 107 4.14 3.16 8.36
N PHE A 108 4.05 4.30 9.04
CA PHE A 108 3.43 5.52 8.57
C PHE A 108 4.43 6.68 8.62
N ARG A 109 4.47 7.53 7.61
CA ARG A 109 5.15 8.84 7.65
C ARG A 109 4.12 9.92 7.92
N CYS A 110 4.40 10.75 8.92
CA CYS A 110 3.67 11.99 9.17
C CYS A 110 4.44 13.13 8.52
N TRP A 111 3.86 13.78 7.50
CA TRP A 111 4.53 14.91 6.85
C TRP A 111 4.26 16.22 7.58
N GLU A 112 5.33 16.95 7.89
CA GLU A 112 5.32 18.25 8.56
C GLU A 112 4.93 19.39 7.61
N GLU A 113 5.14 19.22 6.31
CA GLU A 113 4.81 20.15 5.23
C GLU A 113 4.11 19.39 4.11
N ASP A 114 3.37 20.09 3.25
CA ASP A 114 2.67 19.43 2.14
C ASP A 114 3.68 18.67 1.25
N ALA A 115 3.59 17.33 1.26
CA ALA A 115 4.59 16.50 0.62
C ALA A 115 4.59 16.56 -0.92
N ILE A 116 3.53 17.10 -1.52
CA ILE A 116 3.43 17.28 -2.96
C ILE A 116 4.00 18.64 -3.35
N LEU A 117 3.62 19.70 -2.62
CA LEU A 117 4.08 21.06 -2.91
C LEU A 117 5.53 21.31 -2.47
N GLU A 118 5.95 20.65 -1.38
CA GLU A 118 7.29 20.76 -0.81
C GLU A 118 7.99 19.39 -0.83
N PRO A 119 8.32 18.84 -2.02
CA PRO A 119 8.90 17.51 -2.12
C PRO A 119 10.30 17.42 -1.49
N PHE A 120 10.94 18.54 -1.16
CA PHE A 120 12.22 18.60 -0.44
C PHE A 120 12.08 19.11 1.00
N GLY A 121 10.85 19.07 1.55
CA GLY A 121 10.56 19.43 2.93
C GLY A 121 11.25 18.52 3.96
N PRO A 122 11.26 18.91 5.25
CA PRO A 122 12.04 18.26 6.30
C PRO A 122 11.71 16.77 6.50
N SER A 123 10.43 16.41 6.39
CA SER A 123 9.97 15.01 6.46
C SER A 123 10.45 14.14 5.29
N ASN A 124 10.89 14.75 4.19
CA ASN A 124 11.45 14.10 3.00
C ASN A 124 12.98 14.16 2.94
N ASN A 125 13.62 14.85 3.90
CA ASN A 125 15.08 14.85 4.06
C ASN A 125 15.60 13.56 4.72
N TRP A 126 14.70 12.72 5.20
CA TRP A 126 14.98 11.36 5.66
C TRP A 126 14.70 10.37 4.56
N ASN A 127 15.36 9.20 4.61
CA ASN A 127 15.09 8.20 3.59
C ASN A 127 13.60 7.86 3.54
N ALA A 128 13.06 7.75 2.33
CA ALA A 128 11.68 7.37 2.08
C ALA A 128 11.40 5.92 2.49
N SER A 129 12.42 5.17 2.92
CA SER A 129 12.28 3.78 3.31
C SER A 129 11.42 3.61 4.56
N PRO A 130 10.53 2.60 4.58
CA PRO A 130 9.96 2.08 5.82
C PRO A 130 11.06 1.81 6.86
N GLY A 131 10.75 2.10 8.12
CA GLY A 131 11.67 1.92 9.24
C GLY A 131 12.70 3.05 9.38
N SER A 132 12.49 4.20 8.76
CA SER A 132 13.30 5.38 9.06
C SER A 132 13.02 5.85 10.50
N PRO A 133 13.96 6.51 11.19
CA PRO A 133 13.73 7.05 12.55
C PRO A 133 12.57 8.05 12.69
N VAL A 134 12.02 8.54 11.56
CA VAL A 134 10.88 9.47 11.51
C VAL A 134 9.56 8.79 11.12
N ASP A 135 9.57 7.47 10.92
CA ASP A 135 8.38 6.68 10.67
C ASP A 135 7.73 6.22 12.00
N PHE A 136 6.42 6.08 11.97
CA PHE A 136 5.57 5.60 13.06
C PHE A 136 5.14 4.16 12.77
N PHE A 137 5.11 3.28 13.78
CA PHE A 137 4.59 1.91 13.61
C PHE A 137 3.06 1.83 13.69
N ASN A 138 2.46 2.83 14.34
CA ASN A 138 1.02 3.05 14.44
C ASN A 138 0.63 4.27 13.60
N ILE A 139 -0.68 4.49 13.41
CA ILE A 139 -1.15 5.75 12.85
C ILE A 139 -0.65 6.88 13.76
N PRO A 140 0.00 7.93 13.21
CA PRO A 140 0.49 9.06 13.99
C PRO A 140 -0.56 9.62 14.95
N ASP A 141 -0.17 9.81 16.21
CA ASP A 141 -1.00 10.32 17.29
C ASP A 141 -1.05 11.86 17.33
N LYS A 142 -0.68 12.49 16.23
CA LYS A 142 -0.58 13.94 16.06
C LYS A 142 -1.08 14.35 14.69
N VAL A 143 -1.42 15.63 14.56
CA VAL A 143 -1.73 16.24 13.27
C VAL A 143 -0.51 16.12 12.35
N CYS A 144 -0.76 15.71 11.10
CA CYS A 144 0.23 15.65 10.03
C CYS A 144 -0.13 16.70 8.98
N PRO A 145 0.43 17.93 9.06
CA PRO A 145 0.05 19.05 8.20
C PRO A 145 0.06 18.71 6.72
N GLY A 146 1.02 17.90 6.29
CA GLY A 146 1.19 17.45 4.92
C GLY A 146 0.57 16.11 4.59
N GLY A 147 -0.30 15.55 5.43
CA GLY A 147 -0.89 14.24 5.19
C GLY A 147 -0.12 13.08 5.84
N ILE A 148 -0.70 11.88 5.74
CA ILE A 148 -0.09 10.64 6.23
C ILE A 148 0.24 9.75 5.04
N ARG A 149 1.43 9.15 5.05
CA ARG A 149 1.84 8.14 4.08
C ARG A 149 1.92 6.77 4.74
N SER A 150 1.19 5.80 4.22
CA SER A 150 1.38 4.39 4.52
C SER A 150 2.58 3.84 3.76
N ASN A 151 3.46 3.16 4.47
CA ASN A 151 4.61 2.45 3.94
C ASN A 151 4.38 0.94 4.10
N ILE A 152 4.26 0.19 3.01
CA ILE A 152 3.99 -1.25 3.06
C ILE A 152 5.06 -2.00 2.28
N PHE A 153 5.91 -2.72 3.00
CA PHE A 153 7.00 -3.50 2.43
C PHE A 153 6.66 -4.98 2.45
N PHE A 154 6.92 -5.66 1.34
CA PHE A 154 6.68 -7.09 1.23
C PHE A 154 7.95 -7.90 1.50
N PRO A 155 7.81 -9.15 1.99
CA PRO A 155 8.91 -10.09 2.00
C PRO A 155 9.41 -10.32 0.56
N SER A 156 10.73 -10.46 0.40
CA SER A 156 11.39 -10.53 -0.92
C SER A 156 12.21 -11.81 -1.11
N CYS A 157 12.18 -12.74 -0.16
CA CYS A 157 12.88 -14.02 -0.25
C CYS A 157 11.86 -15.14 -0.46
N TRP A 158 11.97 -15.88 -1.55
CA TRP A 158 11.05 -16.92 -1.97
C TRP A 158 11.63 -18.32 -1.75
N ASP A 159 10.77 -19.27 -1.35
CA ASP A 159 11.13 -20.68 -1.12
C ASP A 159 11.55 -21.45 -2.39
N GLY A 160 11.41 -20.84 -3.57
CA GLY A 160 11.80 -21.44 -4.84
C GLY A 160 10.83 -22.48 -5.37
N LYS A 161 9.67 -22.66 -4.74
CA LYS A 161 8.74 -23.76 -5.02
C LYS A 161 7.28 -23.33 -5.12
N ASN A 162 6.77 -22.59 -4.13
CA ASN A 162 5.33 -22.36 -4.00
C ASN A 162 4.94 -20.98 -4.53
N LEU A 163 4.02 -20.93 -5.50
CA LEU A 163 3.49 -19.67 -6.04
C LEU A 163 2.57 -18.95 -5.05
N ASP A 164 1.89 -19.73 -4.21
CA ASP A 164 0.94 -19.27 -3.21
C ASP A 164 0.74 -20.38 -2.17
N THR A 165 0.91 -20.08 -0.89
CA THR A 165 0.61 -21.02 0.22
C THR A 165 -0.80 -20.79 0.75
N PRO A 166 -1.43 -21.74 1.48
CA PRO A 166 -2.79 -21.54 2.01
C PRO A 166 -2.97 -20.31 2.90
N ASP A 167 -1.89 -19.80 3.49
CA ASP A 167 -1.86 -18.59 4.31
C ASP A 167 -1.39 -17.34 3.54
N HIS A 168 -1.10 -17.48 2.25
CA HIS A 168 -0.56 -16.46 1.34
C HIS A 168 0.77 -15.83 1.80
N ARG A 169 1.51 -16.48 2.71
CA ARG A 169 2.67 -15.89 3.42
C ARG A 169 3.86 -16.81 3.55
N SER A 170 3.66 -18.06 3.98
CA SER A 170 4.75 -18.96 4.40
C SER A 170 5.73 -19.37 3.28
N HIS A 171 5.42 -19.10 2.01
CA HIS A 171 6.34 -19.29 0.89
C HIS A 171 7.29 -18.10 0.67
N MET A 172 7.11 -17.05 1.46
CA MET A 172 7.93 -15.84 1.45
C MET A 172 8.52 -15.58 2.84
N ALA A 173 9.71 -15.00 2.84
CA ALA A 173 10.38 -14.52 4.03
C ALA A 173 10.96 -13.13 3.80
N PHE A 174 11.08 -12.37 4.89
CA PHE A 174 11.90 -11.18 4.89
C PHE A 174 13.39 -11.55 4.88
N PRO A 175 14.24 -10.71 4.26
CA PRO A 175 15.69 -10.89 4.32
C PRO A 175 16.24 -10.86 5.75
N ILE A 176 17.39 -11.48 5.97
CA ILE A 176 18.09 -11.47 7.25
C ILE A 176 19.07 -10.29 7.29
N GLY A 177 19.07 -9.58 8.41
CA GLY A 177 20.03 -8.52 8.74
C GLY A 177 19.38 -7.42 9.60
N PRO A 178 20.18 -6.56 10.26
CA PRO A 178 19.65 -5.41 10.96
C PRO A 178 19.25 -4.32 9.97
N VAL A 179 18.10 -3.69 10.20
CA VAL A 179 17.70 -2.52 9.41
C VAL A 179 18.50 -1.30 9.89
N GLY A 180 19.27 -0.70 8.97
CA GLY A 180 20.03 0.52 9.23
C GLY A 180 19.20 1.79 9.13
N ASN A 181 19.83 2.96 9.29
CA ASN A 181 19.15 4.26 9.20
C ASN A 181 18.54 4.54 7.81
N ALA A 182 19.03 3.86 6.78
CA ALA A 182 18.48 3.90 5.45
C ALA A 182 17.22 3.03 5.28
N GLY A 183 16.75 2.36 6.33
CA GLY A 183 15.54 1.53 6.30
C GLY A 183 15.69 0.25 5.48
N VAL A 184 14.57 -0.45 5.28
CA VAL A 184 14.53 -1.82 4.77
C VAL A 184 15.03 -1.97 3.33
N TYR A 185 14.73 -1.04 2.42
CA TYR A 185 15.04 -1.26 0.99
C TYR A 185 16.51 -1.07 0.61
N GLN A 186 17.27 -0.30 1.40
CA GLN A 186 18.72 -0.13 1.22
C GLN A 186 19.53 -1.09 2.10
N MET A 187 18.88 -2.05 2.75
CA MET A 187 19.55 -3.00 3.63
C MET A 187 20.36 -4.01 2.82
N GLU A 188 21.68 -4.01 3.03
CA GLU A 188 22.53 -5.14 2.64
C GLU A 188 22.06 -6.38 3.40
N SER A 189 21.49 -7.34 2.67
CA SER A 189 20.74 -8.43 3.27
C SER A 189 20.86 -9.69 2.46
N THR A 190 20.75 -10.83 3.13
CA THR A 190 20.73 -12.14 2.48
C THR A 190 19.41 -12.82 2.77
N CYS A 191 18.99 -13.70 1.85
CA CYS A 191 17.82 -14.51 2.11
C CYS A 191 18.13 -15.66 3.07
N PRO A 192 17.17 -16.08 3.92
CA PRO A 192 17.32 -17.28 4.73
C PRO A 192 17.47 -18.51 3.81
N GLU A 193 18.16 -19.54 4.30
CA GLU A 193 18.34 -20.80 3.55
C GLU A 193 17.02 -21.46 3.15
N SER A 194 15.96 -21.25 3.93
CA SER A 194 14.60 -21.73 3.62
C SER A 194 13.94 -21.01 2.46
N HIS A 195 14.40 -19.81 2.10
CA HIS A 195 13.85 -18.97 1.04
C HIS A 195 14.94 -18.39 0.14
N PRO A 196 15.71 -19.22 -0.57
CA PRO A 196 16.99 -18.80 -1.14
C PRO A 196 16.88 -17.88 -2.36
N ILE A 197 15.69 -17.69 -2.95
CA ILE A 197 15.53 -16.90 -4.17
C ILE A 197 15.14 -15.46 -3.82
N ARG A 198 15.98 -14.49 -4.19
CA ARG A 198 15.72 -13.07 -3.97
C ARG A 198 14.88 -12.47 -5.09
N PHE A 199 13.61 -12.18 -4.81
CA PHE A 199 12.75 -11.39 -5.70
C PHE A 199 13.02 -9.88 -5.57
N PRO A 200 12.56 -9.07 -6.54
CA PRO A 200 12.52 -7.63 -6.34
C PRO A 200 11.61 -7.34 -5.15
N THR A 201 12.00 -6.40 -4.31
CA THR A 201 11.16 -6.06 -3.19
C THR A 201 10.02 -5.15 -3.63
N LEU A 202 8.80 -5.54 -3.31
CA LEU A 202 7.63 -4.70 -3.48
C LEU A 202 7.49 -3.73 -2.31
N PHE A 203 7.32 -2.45 -2.64
CA PHE A 203 7.00 -1.40 -1.70
C PHE A 203 5.79 -0.62 -2.20
N TYR A 204 4.75 -0.52 -1.36
CA TYR A 204 3.63 0.36 -1.61
C TYR A 204 3.80 1.63 -0.79
N GLU A 205 3.73 2.74 -1.51
CA GLU A 205 3.57 4.06 -0.94
C GLU A 205 2.12 4.51 -1.19
N VAL A 206 1.37 4.70 -0.11
CA VAL A 206 -0.01 5.22 -0.20
C VAL A 206 -0.12 6.51 0.55
N THR A 207 -0.49 7.57 -0.15
CA THR A 207 -0.60 8.88 0.45
C THR A 207 -2.06 9.24 0.72
N TRP A 208 -2.37 9.44 2.00
CA TRP A 208 -3.68 9.83 2.49
C TRP A 208 -3.75 11.34 2.69
N GLU A 209 -4.78 11.96 2.13
CA GLU A 209 -5.05 13.41 2.22
C GLU A 209 -5.68 13.76 3.59
N THR A 210 -5.00 13.38 4.67
CA THR A 210 -5.46 13.62 6.05
C THR A 210 -5.39 15.09 6.45
N ASN A 211 -4.68 15.91 5.68
CA ASN A 211 -4.56 17.35 5.87
C ASN A 211 -5.92 18.08 5.78
N LEU A 212 -6.90 17.49 5.09
CA LEU A 212 -8.30 17.97 5.08
C LEU A 212 -8.95 17.94 6.46
N PHE A 213 -8.39 17.18 7.40
CA PHE A 213 -8.92 16.98 8.76
C PHE A 213 -7.97 17.53 9.84
N ASN A 214 -7.11 18.49 9.51
CA ASN A 214 -6.16 19.08 10.47
C ASN A 214 -6.80 20.02 11.50
N ASP A 215 -8.05 20.42 11.31
CA ASP A 215 -8.76 21.24 12.28
C ASP A 215 -9.08 20.42 13.54
N LEU A 216 -8.39 20.72 14.64
CA LEU A 216 -8.60 20.04 15.92
C LEU A 216 -10.04 20.22 16.45
N ALA A 217 -10.80 21.21 15.98
CA ALA A 217 -12.20 21.38 16.36
C ALA A 217 -13.10 20.23 15.85
N VAL A 218 -12.66 19.47 14.84
CA VAL A 218 -13.38 18.27 14.36
C VAL A 218 -12.87 16.97 14.99
N TRP A 219 -11.85 17.03 15.85
CA TRP A 219 -11.33 15.88 16.59
C TRP A 219 -12.12 15.68 17.90
N SER A 220 -11.89 14.54 18.57
CA SER A 220 -12.41 14.31 19.92
C SER A 220 -11.84 15.33 20.91
N GLU A 221 -12.61 15.67 21.96
CA GLU A 221 -12.20 16.66 22.98
C GLU A 221 -10.90 16.29 23.72
N ASP A 222 -10.57 15.00 23.79
CA ASP A 222 -9.34 14.49 24.39
C ASP A 222 -8.11 14.62 23.47
N GLY A 223 -8.30 15.08 22.22
CA GLY A 223 -7.25 15.23 21.23
C GLY A 223 -6.78 13.90 20.62
N SER A 224 -7.52 12.80 20.83
CA SER A 224 -7.20 11.51 20.22
C SER A 224 -7.23 11.58 18.69
N GLN A 225 -6.31 10.86 18.05
CA GLN A 225 -6.21 10.85 16.60
C GLN A 225 -7.43 10.14 15.97
N PRO A 226 -8.06 10.69 14.92
CA PRO A 226 -9.39 10.27 14.46
C PRO A 226 -9.39 9.22 13.35
N PHE A 227 -8.23 8.79 12.84
CA PHE A 227 -8.16 7.92 11.67
C PHE A 227 -8.28 6.44 12.01
N VAL A 228 -8.98 5.68 11.17
CA VAL A 228 -9.22 4.24 11.33
C VAL A 228 -8.99 3.56 10.00
N LEU A 229 -8.31 2.41 9.97
CA LEU A 229 -8.21 1.59 8.76
C LEU A 229 -9.49 0.76 8.58
N SER A 230 -9.83 0.46 7.32
CA SER A 230 -11.13 -0.07 6.90
C SER A 230 -11.58 -1.38 7.54
N MET A 231 -10.66 -2.15 8.11
CA MET A 231 -10.96 -3.37 8.89
C MET A 231 -11.28 -3.08 10.37
N GLY A 232 -11.59 -1.82 10.71
CA GLY A 232 -11.89 -1.40 12.08
C GLY A 232 -10.66 -1.36 12.97
N ASP A 233 -9.52 -0.93 12.43
CA ASP A 233 -8.28 -0.75 13.19
C ASP A 233 -8.02 0.74 13.48
N PRO A 234 -8.23 1.20 14.73
CA PRO A 234 -7.93 2.58 15.13
C PRO A 234 -6.45 2.79 15.47
N THR A 235 -5.65 1.71 15.52
CA THR A 235 -4.25 1.73 15.97
C THR A 235 -3.27 1.81 14.80
N GLY A 236 -3.58 1.17 13.67
CA GLY A 236 -2.69 1.05 12.52
C GLY A 236 -1.78 -0.18 12.52
N TYR A 237 -1.69 -0.94 13.61
CA TYR A 237 -0.84 -2.13 13.65
C TYR A 237 -1.35 -3.27 12.76
N GLY A 238 -2.63 -3.25 12.40
CA GLY A 238 -3.28 -4.15 11.47
C GLY A 238 -3.03 -3.82 9.99
N HIS A 239 -2.15 -2.87 9.71
CA HIS A 239 -1.76 -2.54 8.34
C HIS A 239 -1.24 -3.78 7.61
N HIS A 240 -1.57 -3.90 6.32
CA HIS A 240 -1.21 -5.03 5.48
C HIS A 240 -1.39 -4.66 4.01
N GLY A 241 -0.78 -5.44 3.14
CA GLY A 241 -0.98 -5.33 1.70
C GLY A 241 -1.01 -6.69 1.04
N ASP A 242 -1.74 -6.76 -0.07
CA ASP A 242 -1.94 -7.96 -0.87
C ASP A 242 -1.44 -7.71 -2.29
N TYR A 243 -0.71 -8.70 -2.81
CA TYR A 243 -0.13 -8.67 -4.15
C TYR A 243 -0.55 -9.90 -4.94
N ILE A 244 -0.98 -9.67 -6.19
CA ILE A 244 -1.18 -10.70 -7.19
C ILE A 244 -0.39 -10.29 -8.43
N PHE A 245 0.57 -11.12 -8.83
CA PHE A 245 1.38 -10.88 -10.02
C PHE A 245 0.54 -10.97 -11.29
N GLY A 246 0.74 -10.00 -12.19
CA GLY A 246 0.08 -9.95 -13.50
C GLY A 246 0.86 -9.18 -14.54
N TRP A 247 2.21 -9.23 -14.51
CA TRP A 247 2.98 -8.63 -15.60
C TRP A 247 2.90 -9.48 -16.88
N GLU A 248 2.75 -8.83 -18.02
CA GLU A 248 2.61 -9.49 -19.32
C GLU A 248 3.93 -10.15 -19.75
N GLY A 249 3.91 -11.47 -19.95
CA GLY A 249 5.05 -12.23 -20.49
C GLY A 249 6.31 -12.08 -19.64
N ASP A 250 7.43 -11.76 -20.29
CA ASP A 250 8.75 -11.53 -19.67
C ASP A 250 9.05 -10.04 -19.39
N SER A 251 8.04 -9.16 -19.48
CA SER A 251 8.21 -7.70 -19.36
C SER A 251 8.88 -7.27 -18.06
N LEU A 252 8.43 -7.78 -16.91
CA LEU A 252 9.07 -7.47 -15.63
C LEU A 252 10.52 -7.95 -15.59
N GLN A 253 10.83 -9.11 -16.17
CA GLN A 253 12.21 -9.61 -16.20
C GLN A 253 13.10 -8.70 -17.04
N ARG A 254 12.65 -8.30 -18.24
CA ARG A 254 13.40 -7.35 -19.08
C ARG A 254 13.65 -6.02 -18.36
N ALA A 255 12.65 -5.53 -17.63
CA ALA A 255 12.79 -4.33 -16.82
C ALA A 255 13.81 -4.52 -15.68
N MET A 256 13.75 -5.62 -14.94
CA MET A 256 14.75 -5.92 -13.89
C MET A 256 16.16 -6.06 -14.48
N ASP A 257 16.31 -6.59 -15.68
CA ASP A 257 17.63 -6.81 -16.28
C ASP A 257 18.25 -5.51 -16.83
N ASN A 258 17.44 -4.53 -17.27
CA ASN A 258 17.94 -3.40 -18.07
C ASN A 258 17.56 -2.01 -17.53
N CYS A 259 16.55 -1.88 -16.67
CA CYS A 259 16.06 -0.60 -16.18
C CYS A 259 16.64 -0.26 -14.80
N LEU A 260 17.90 0.15 -14.78
CA LEU A 260 18.72 0.31 -13.57
C LEU A 260 18.82 1.76 -13.07
N ASP A 261 17.89 2.63 -13.48
CA ASP A 261 17.90 4.03 -13.03
C ASP A 261 17.60 4.13 -11.54
N TYR A 262 18.48 4.82 -10.80
CA TYR A 262 18.36 4.96 -9.36
C TYR A 262 17.10 5.71 -8.92
N ALA A 263 16.61 6.65 -9.75
CA ALA A 263 15.42 7.43 -9.41
C ALA A 263 14.11 6.66 -9.65
N GLY A 264 14.15 5.47 -10.27
CA GLY A 264 12.99 4.61 -10.50
C GLY A 264 11.91 5.29 -11.36
N ARG A 265 12.29 6.26 -12.20
CA ARG A 265 11.33 7.01 -13.02
C ARG A 265 10.87 6.20 -14.23
N PRO A 266 9.56 6.13 -14.54
CA PRO A 266 9.07 5.37 -15.68
C PRO A 266 9.76 5.72 -17.01
N GLU A 267 10.08 7.00 -17.22
CA GLU A 267 10.72 7.48 -18.46
C GLU A 267 12.14 6.94 -18.67
N GLY A 268 12.79 6.49 -17.58
CA GLY A 268 14.13 5.91 -17.58
C GLY A 268 14.16 4.48 -18.11
N CYS A 269 13.03 3.75 -18.09
CA CYS A 269 12.96 2.36 -18.54
C CYS A 269 12.53 2.27 -20.00
N LYS A 270 13.43 1.84 -20.90
CA LYS A 270 13.14 1.73 -22.34
C LYS A 270 12.64 0.35 -22.79
N GLU A 271 12.61 -0.62 -21.87
CA GLU A 271 12.14 -1.99 -22.13
C GLU A 271 10.61 -2.15 -22.05
N LEU A 272 9.94 -1.15 -21.49
CA LEU A 272 8.50 -1.15 -21.20
C LEU A 272 7.79 -0.04 -21.95
N THR A 273 6.51 -0.25 -22.22
CA THR A 273 5.68 0.69 -22.97
C THR A 273 4.87 1.54 -21.99
N MET A 274 5.05 2.85 -22.03
CA MET A 274 4.26 3.77 -21.23
C MET A 274 2.95 4.16 -21.94
N GLN A 275 1.87 4.27 -21.17
CA GLN A 275 0.63 4.90 -21.62
C GLN A 275 0.52 6.38 -21.22
N SER A 276 -0.45 7.07 -21.83
CA SER A 276 -0.82 8.41 -21.42
C SER A 276 -1.41 8.42 -20.01
N ASP A 277 -1.32 9.56 -19.34
CA ASP A 277 -1.96 9.73 -18.04
C ASP A 277 -3.50 9.63 -18.14
N ASP A 278 -4.09 10.14 -19.23
CA ASP A 278 -5.52 10.01 -19.48
C ASP A 278 -5.97 8.55 -19.62
N ASP A 279 -5.22 7.69 -20.33
CA ASP A 279 -5.56 6.26 -20.46
C ASP A 279 -5.47 5.56 -19.09
N MET A 280 -4.43 5.89 -18.32
CA MET A 280 -4.23 5.38 -16.97
C MET A 280 -5.37 5.79 -16.03
N TYR A 281 -5.83 7.05 -16.10
CA TYR A 281 -6.93 7.57 -15.26
C TYR A 281 -8.30 7.02 -15.67
N ASN A 282 -8.50 6.70 -16.94
CA ASN A 282 -9.77 6.17 -17.42
C ASN A 282 -9.92 4.66 -17.17
N CYS A 283 -8.85 3.96 -16.77
CA CYS A 283 -8.94 2.57 -16.34
C CYS A 283 -9.57 2.45 -14.95
N LYS A 284 -10.91 2.47 -14.87
CA LYS A 284 -11.66 2.30 -13.63
C LYS A 284 -12.66 1.16 -13.76
N LEU A 285 -12.75 0.33 -12.71
CA LEU A 285 -13.84 -0.63 -12.58
C LEU A 285 -15.07 0.06 -11.97
N PRO A 286 -16.28 -0.25 -12.43
CA PRO A 286 -17.49 0.19 -11.73
C PRO A 286 -17.53 -0.43 -10.34
N ALA A 287 -18.21 0.24 -9.41
CA ALA A 287 -18.52 -0.35 -8.12
C ALA A 287 -19.24 -1.70 -8.34
N LEU A 288 -18.80 -2.73 -7.62
CA LEU A 288 -19.40 -4.07 -7.71
C LEU A 288 -20.41 -4.32 -6.60
N VAL A 289 -20.29 -3.59 -5.49
CA VAL A 289 -21.20 -3.64 -4.35
C VAL A 289 -21.98 -2.33 -4.35
N ASP A 290 -23.32 -2.42 -4.28
CA ASP A 290 -24.22 -1.26 -4.19
C ASP A 290 -24.21 -0.71 -2.76
N GLU A 291 -23.07 -0.13 -2.39
CA GLU A 291 -22.82 0.47 -1.08
C GLU A 291 -22.20 1.85 -1.28
N ASP A 292 -22.77 2.84 -0.59
CA ASP A 292 -22.27 4.20 -0.61
C ASP A 292 -21.00 4.31 0.24
N VAL A 293 -19.83 4.47 -0.39
CA VAL A 293 -18.53 4.51 0.32
C VAL A 293 -17.68 5.75 0.01
N GLU A 294 -18.14 6.62 -0.89
CA GLU A 294 -17.37 7.77 -1.40
C GLU A 294 -18.07 9.11 -1.14
N GLY A 295 -17.28 10.16 -0.88
CA GLY A 295 -17.72 11.56 -0.92
C GLY A 295 -18.70 12.02 0.17
N LYS A 296 -19.05 11.18 1.15
CA LYS A 296 -19.96 11.53 2.24
C LYS A 296 -19.65 10.76 3.52
N TYR A 297 -20.19 11.27 4.63
CA TYR A 297 -20.18 10.55 5.90
C TYR A 297 -21.13 9.35 5.85
N ILE A 298 -20.64 8.21 6.31
CA ILE A 298 -21.35 6.93 6.44
C ILE A 298 -21.48 6.54 7.92
N PRO A 299 -22.58 5.88 8.32
CA PRO A 299 -22.85 5.59 9.73
C PRO A 299 -22.00 4.44 10.31
N ALA A 300 -21.37 3.63 9.46
CA ALA A 300 -20.52 2.51 9.84
C ALA A 300 -19.50 2.21 8.74
N LEU A 301 -18.37 1.60 9.11
CA LEU A 301 -17.41 1.10 8.12
C LEU A 301 -18.02 -0.03 7.27
N PRO A 302 -17.74 -0.07 5.96
CA PRO A 302 -18.22 -1.13 5.07
C PRO A 302 -17.82 -2.53 5.52
N GLY A 303 -18.60 -3.55 5.17
CA GLY A 303 -18.21 -4.96 5.33
C GLY A 303 -18.19 -5.50 6.77
N CYS A 304 -19.02 -4.96 7.68
CA CYS A 304 -19.08 -5.35 9.09
C CYS A 304 -17.74 -5.22 9.83
N ASN A 305 -17.10 -4.07 9.68
CA ASN A 305 -15.84 -3.77 10.33
C ASN A 305 -16.05 -2.79 11.49
N PRO A 306 -16.67 -3.19 12.62
CA PRO A 306 -16.74 -2.31 13.77
C PRO A 306 -15.33 -1.97 14.26
N ILE A 307 -15.17 -0.80 14.89
CA ILE A 307 -13.91 -0.46 15.55
C ILE A 307 -13.62 -1.52 16.61
N GLN A 308 -12.43 -2.14 16.52
CA GLN A 308 -11.91 -3.07 17.50
C GLN A 308 -10.63 -2.49 18.08
N GLU A 309 -10.75 -1.91 19.27
CA GLU A 309 -9.63 -1.33 20.00
C GLU A 309 -8.59 -2.38 20.43
N GLY A 310 -7.34 -1.94 20.54
CA GLY A 310 -6.25 -2.73 21.10
C GLY A 310 -6.27 -2.79 22.64
N PRO A 311 -5.25 -3.40 23.25
CA PRO A 311 -4.07 -4.02 22.62
C PRO A 311 -4.30 -5.46 22.13
N GLY A 312 -5.45 -6.07 22.46
CA GLY A 312 -5.76 -7.44 22.04
C GLY A 312 -5.88 -7.60 20.52
N THR A 313 -5.73 -8.82 20.03
CA THR A 313 -6.00 -9.11 18.61
C THR A 313 -7.48 -8.93 18.30
N ALA A 314 -7.79 -8.32 17.16
CA ALA A 314 -9.15 -8.25 16.65
C ALA A 314 -9.72 -9.66 16.41
N THR A 315 -11.04 -9.73 16.35
CA THR A 315 -11.80 -10.96 16.12
C THR A 315 -12.65 -10.84 14.87
N MET A 316 -12.90 -11.97 14.22
CA MET A 316 -13.78 -12.02 13.04
C MET A 316 -15.24 -11.87 13.46
N ILE A 317 -16.00 -11.10 12.69
CA ILE A 317 -17.45 -10.95 12.88
C ILE A 317 -18.17 -12.06 12.13
N ASN A 318 -18.75 -13.03 12.86
CA ASN A 318 -19.33 -14.23 12.27
C ASN A 318 -20.73 -14.02 11.66
N ASP A 319 -21.51 -13.04 12.15
CA ASP A 319 -22.89 -12.78 11.72
C ASP A 319 -22.99 -11.46 10.93
N CYS A 320 -22.10 -11.29 9.95
CA CYS A 320 -22.06 -10.08 9.15
C CYS A 320 -23.31 -9.93 8.28
N THR A 321 -23.99 -8.79 8.42
CA THR A 321 -25.20 -8.41 7.65
C THR A 321 -24.92 -7.34 6.59
N ALA A 322 -23.64 -6.99 6.36
CA ALA A 322 -23.26 -6.04 5.33
C ALA A 322 -23.64 -6.55 3.94
N ILE A 323 -23.84 -5.60 3.02
CA ILE A 323 -24.09 -5.88 1.62
C ILE A 323 -22.82 -6.53 1.06
N SER A 324 -22.92 -7.79 0.65
CA SER A 324 -21.79 -8.57 0.13
C SER A 324 -22.00 -9.11 -1.28
N THR A 325 -23.18 -8.84 -1.86
CA THR A 325 -23.55 -9.31 -3.19
C THR A 325 -22.94 -8.41 -4.26
N THR A 326 -22.17 -9.01 -5.15
CA THR A 326 -21.73 -8.37 -6.38
C THR A 326 -22.92 -8.19 -7.34
N GLY A 327 -23.13 -6.99 -7.88
CA GLY A 327 -24.25 -6.65 -8.75
C GLY A 327 -23.93 -5.47 -9.69
N ILE A 328 -24.90 -5.05 -10.52
CA ILE A 328 -24.77 -3.80 -11.28
C ILE A 328 -25.00 -2.66 -10.29
N ALA A 329 -23.92 -2.07 -9.74
CA ALA A 329 -24.04 -0.92 -8.87
C ALA A 329 -24.69 0.26 -9.62
N ARG A 330 -25.47 1.06 -8.89
CA ARG A 330 -26.00 2.30 -9.46
C ARG A 330 -24.85 3.27 -9.72
N PRO A 331 -24.86 4.03 -10.83
CA PRO A 331 -23.85 5.05 -11.06
C PRO A 331 -23.80 6.04 -9.89
N THR A 332 -22.61 6.24 -9.33
CA THR A 332 -22.38 7.30 -8.34
C THR A 332 -22.68 8.64 -9.01
N PRO A 333 -23.58 9.48 -8.46
CA PRO A 333 -23.80 10.82 -9.00
C PRO A 333 -22.47 11.60 -8.97
N PRO A 334 -22.16 12.41 -10.00
CA PRO A 334 -21.00 13.29 -9.94
C PRO A 334 -21.12 14.23 -8.73
N PRO A 335 -19.99 14.60 -8.10
CA PRO A 335 -19.98 15.57 -7.01
C PRO A 335 -20.63 16.87 -7.50
N SER A 336 -21.58 17.36 -6.72
CA SER A 336 -22.30 18.62 -6.96
C SER A 336 -21.44 19.84 -6.67
#